data_AF-A0A5M8FHP2-F1
#
_entry.id   AF-A0A5M8FHP2-F1
#
_cell.length_a   1.000
_cell.length_b   1.000
_cell.length_c   1.000
_cell.angle_alpha   90.00
_cell.angle_beta   90.00
_cell.angle_gamma   90.00
#
_symmetry.space_group_name_H-M   'P 1'
#
loop_
_entity.id
_entity.type
_entity.pdbx_description
1 polymer ?
#
loop_
_entity_poly.entity_id
_entity_poly.type
_entity_poly.pdbx_seq_one_letter_code
_entity_poly.pdbx_strand_id
1 'polypeptide(L)' 'MSSKEEFSDWVASIERGDCGFTYVRFYHRAPAWVRNEAIHRFGKGTVFLPSRQERQPPEGLAA' A
#
# COMPACT_ATOMS: atom_id res chain seq x y z
N MET A 1 -12.47 -10.89 10.53
CA MET A 1 -11.84 -9.77 9.80
C MET A 1 -10.72 -10.38 9.00
N SER A 2 -10.91 -10.50 7.69
CA SER A 2 -10.03 -11.30 6.85
C SER A 2 -8.86 -10.41 6.44
N SER A 3 -7.62 -10.89 6.55
CA SER A 3 -6.34 -10.18 6.31
C SER A 3 -6.19 -9.41 4.99
N LYS A 4 -7.19 -9.49 4.10
CA LYS A 4 -7.35 -8.65 2.92
C LYS A 4 -7.75 -7.21 3.26
N GLU A 5 -8.60 -7.03 4.27
CA GLU A 5 -9.03 -5.71 4.78
C GLU A 5 -7.82 -5.00 5.38
N GLU A 6 -7.10 -5.69 6.27
CA GLU A 6 -5.90 -5.14 6.95
C GLU A 6 -4.78 -4.74 5.99
N PHE A 7 -4.56 -5.49 4.90
CA PHE A 7 -3.53 -5.12 3.92
C PHE A 7 -3.89 -3.86 3.15
N SER A 8 -5.16 -3.72 2.75
CA SER A 8 -5.61 -2.60 1.93
C SER A 8 -5.50 -1.27 2.68
N ASP A 9 -5.67 -1.29 4.00
CA ASP A 9 -5.52 -0.12 4.87
C ASP A 9 -4.11 0.46 4.86
N TRP A 10 -3.09 -0.38 4.62
CA TRP A 10 -1.69 0.05 4.56
C TRP A 10 -1.25 0.50 3.16
N VAL A 11 -2.06 0.24 2.14
CA VAL A 11 -1.75 0.55 0.75
C VAL A 11 -2.27 1.93 0.37
N ALA A 12 -1.35 2.81 0.01
CA ALA A 12 -1.67 4.16 -0.45
C ALA A 12 -2.03 4.21 -1.95
N SER A 13 -1.39 3.38 -2.78
CA SER A 13 -1.75 3.20 -4.20
C SER A 13 -1.20 1.90 -4.77
N ILE A 14 -1.85 1.39 -5.81
CA ILE A 14 -1.40 0.26 -6.63
C ILE A 14 -1.54 0.65 -8.09
N GLU A 15 -0.48 0.50 -8.86
CA GLU A 15 -0.44 0.77 -10.30
C GLU A 15 0.11 -0.47 -11.03
N ARG A 16 -0.60 -0.95 -12.05
CA ARG A 16 -0.14 -2.05 -12.90
C ARG A 16 0.55 -1.45 -14.12
N GLY A 17 1.85 -1.73 -14.27
CA GLY A 17 2.62 -1.26 -15.43
C GLY A 17 2.55 -2.24 -16.61
N ASP A 18 2.84 -1.72 -17.80
CA ASP A 18 2.69 -2.43 -19.08
C ASP A 18 3.68 -3.60 -19.30
N CYS A 19 4.64 -3.81 -18.39
CA CYS A 19 5.64 -4.89 -18.46
C CYS A 19 5.48 -5.97 -17.37
N GLY A 20 4.29 -6.10 -16.78
CA GLY A 20 4.02 -7.10 -15.74
C GLY A 20 4.56 -6.73 -14.35
N PHE A 21 5.03 -5.49 -14.18
CA PHE A 21 5.36 -4.94 -12.87
C PHE A 21 4.11 -4.41 -12.18
N THR A 22 4.05 -4.62 -10.86
CA THR A 22 3.04 -4.01 -10.00
C THR A 22 3.73 -3.03 -9.08
N TYR A 23 3.46 -1.75 -9.26
CA TYR A 23 3.98 -0.69 -8.40
C TYR A 23 3.04 -0.52 -7.21
N VAL A 24 3.58 -0.70 -6.01
CA VAL A 24 2.82 -0.58 -4.77
C VAL A 24 3.42 0.52 -3.93
N ARG A 25 2.57 1.44 -3.48
CA ARG A 25 2.94 2.47 -2.52
C ARG A 25 2.25 2.19 -1.20
N PHE A 26 3.01 2.16 -0.11
CA PHE A 26 2.47 2.03 1.23
C PHE A 26 2.47 3.34 1.99
N TYR A 27 1.65 3.42 3.04
CA TYR A 27 1.79 4.45 4.07
C TYR A 27 3.04 4.25 4.90
N HIS A 28 3.55 5.34 5.49
CA HIS A 28 4.83 5.32 6.21
C HIS A 28 4.86 4.36 7.42
N ARG A 29 3.72 4.10 8.07
CA ARG A 29 3.60 3.19 9.22
C ARG A 29 3.31 1.75 8.83
N ALA A 30 3.28 1.43 7.54
CA ALA A 30 2.99 0.08 7.09
C ALA A 30 3.98 -0.92 7.70
N PRO A 31 3.50 -1.91 8.47
CA PRO A 31 4.35 -2.93 9.06
C PRO A 31 5.10 -3.76 8.00
N ALA A 32 6.22 -4.36 8.39
CA ALA A 32 7.05 -5.16 7.48
C ALA A 32 6.29 -6.35 6.84
N TRP A 33 5.32 -6.94 7.55
CA TRP A 33 4.52 -8.04 7.03
C TRP A 33 3.70 -7.66 5.79
N VAL A 34 3.32 -6.39 5.66
CA VAL A 34 2.55 -5.88 4.50
C VAL A 34 3.37 -5.98 3.22
N ARG A 35 4.69 -5.78 3.29
CA ARG A 35 5.57 -5.94 2.12
C ARG A 35 5.60 -7.40 1.64
N ASN A 36 5.71 -8.33 2.59
CA ASN A 36 5.71 -9.77 2.28
C ASN A 36 4.37 -10.18 1.66
N GLU A 37 3.27 -9.67 2.21
CA GLU A 37 1.94 -9.92 1.70
C GLU A 37 1.76 -9.36 0.28
N ALA A 38 2.32 -8.18 -0.05
CA ALA A 38 2.29 -7.67 -1.41
C ALA A 38 3.07 -8.54 -2.39
N ILE A 39 4.25 -9.06 -2.01
CA ILE A 39 5.02 -9.98 -2.83
C ILE A 39 4.26 -11.29 -3.03
N HIS A 40 3.60 -11.82 -1.99
CA HIS A 40 2.75 -13.00 -2.12
C HIS A 40 1.55 -12.77 -3.07
N ARG A 41 0.95 -11.58 -3.04
CA ARG A 41 -0.22 -11.24 -3.86
C ARG A 41 0.10 -10.92 -5.32
N PHE A 42 1.18 -10.18 -5.57
CA PHE A 42 1.53 -9.65 -6.90
C PHE A 42 2.76 -10.30 -7.52
N GLY A 43 3.48 -11.13 -6.76
CA GLY A 43 4.64 -11.88 -7.22
C GLY A 43 5.94 -11.06 -7.27
N LYS A 44 6.95 -11.64 -7.92
CA LYS A 44 8.31 -11.10 -8.01
C LYS A 44 8.42 -9.78 -8.80
N GLY A 45 7.37 -9.39 -9.53
CA GLY A 45 7.28 -8.11 -10.25
C GLY A 45 6.80 -6.93 -9.38
N THR A 46 6.73 -7.11 -8.06
CA THR A 46 6.29 -6.04 -7.15
C THR A 46 7.41 -5.02 -6.94
N VAL A 47 7.13 -3.75 -7.26
CA VAL A 47 8.04 -2.62 -7.06
C VAL A 47 7.47 -1.71 -5.98
N PHE A 48 8.26 -1.47 -4.93
CA PHE A 48 7.84 -0.61 -3.83
C PHE A 48 8.22 0.85 -4.09
N LEU A 49 7.21 1.68 -4.28
CA LEU A 49 7.40 3.12 -4.41
C LEU A 49 7.72 3.75 -3.04
N PRO A 50 8.37 4.93 -3.01
CA PRO A 50 8.57 5.69 -1.78
C PRO A 50 7.28 5.83 -0.98
N SER A 51 7.36 5.62 0.33
CA SER A 51 6.17 5.64 1.19
C SER A 51 5.46 6.98 1.07
N ARG A 52 4.13 6.92 1.05
CA ARG A 52 3.31 8.11 1.20
C ARG A 52 3.33 8.47 2.68
N GLN A 53 3.77 9.69 3.02
CA GLN A 53 3.41 10.24 4.32
C GLN A 53 1.88 10.21 4.41
N GLU A 54 1.34 9.60 5.45
CA GLU A 54 -0.09 9.65 5.70
C GLU A 54 -0.48 11.12 5.60
N ARG A 55 -1.41 11.46 4.70
CA ARG A 55 -2.13 12.70 4.91
C ARG A 55 -2.78 12.46 6.26
N GLN A 56 -2.37 13.20 7.29
CA GLN A 56 -3.29 13.49 8.37
C GLN A 56 -4.61 13.84 7.67
N PRO A 57 -5.74 13.16 7.99
CA PRO A 57 -7.02 13.72 7.57
C PRO A 57 -6.99 15.18 8.04
N PRO A 58 -7.41 16.16 7.23
CA PRO A 58 -7.54 17.50 7.74
C PRO A 58 -8.42 17.40 9.00
N GLU A 59 -7.83 17.59 10.17
CA GLU A 59 -8.57 17.83 11.39
C GLU A 59 -9.38 19.09 11.12
N GLY A 60 -10.68 18.92 10.85
CA GLY A 60 -11.61 20.04 10.72
C GLY A 60 -12.19 20.29 9.31
N LEU A 61 -12.82 19.28 8.70
CA LEU A 61 -14.07 19.56 7.97
C LEU A 61 -15.26 18.99 8.77
N ALA A 62 -15.36 19.48 10.00
CA ALA A 62 -16.55 19.43 10.83
C ALA A 62 -16.74 20.85 11.39
N ALA A 63 -17.44 21.68 10.63
CA ALA A 63 -18.23 22.84 11.06
C ALA A 63 -19.01 23.37 9.86
#